data_AF-A0A246GB06-F1
#
_entry.id   AF-A0A246GB06-F1
#
_cell.length_a   1.000
_cell.length_b   1.000
_cell.length_c   1.000
_cell.angle_alpha   90.00
_cell.angle_beta   90.00
_cell.angle_gamma   90.00
#
_symmetry.space_group_name_H-M   'P 1'
#
loop_
_entity.id
_entity.type
_entity.pdbx_description
1 polymer ?
#
loop_
_entity_poly.entity_id
_entity_poly.type
_entity_poly.pdbx_seq_one_letter_code
_entity_poly.pdbx_strand_id
1 'polypeptide(L)'
;MKNLSILLLLISFLSCKKDEEQKILYNKLIEYRDELKMNYEAKESYLLYFEKKNEYFKKRNDSLNTIVTNFKNEFENIRYKVDRETILKLRDHFNKEHSLYVNFKNSKYSKNLTDSIFNRVIEVDIYKLMNQFQERYMFKRGCI
;
A
#
# COMPACT_ATOMS: atom_id res chain seq x y z
N MET A 1 7.88 -41.68 27.85
CA MET A 1 8.65 -40.42 27.65
C MET A 1 9.34 -40.30 26.29
N LYS A 2 9.62 -41.38 25.54
CA LYS A 2 10.27 -41.30 24.20
C LYS A 2 9.43 -40.64 23.08
N ASN A 3 8.10 -40.61 23.21
CA ASN A 3 7.21 -40.02 22.19
C ASN A 3 7.07 -38.49 22.29
N LEU A 4 7.43 -37.87 23.43
CA LEU A 4 7.36 -36.41 23.58
C LEU A 4 8.43 -35.69 22.74
N SER A 5 9.61 -36.29 22.59
CA SER A 5 10.74 -35.70 21.87
C SER A 5 10.46 -35.55 20.37
N ILE A 6 9.75 -36.51 19.77
CA ILE A 6 9.36 -36.49 18.35
C ILE A 6 8.28 -35.43 18.11
N LEU A 7 7.34 -35.26 19.05
CA LEU A 7 6.32 -34.22 18.99
C LEU A 7 6.92 -32.81 19.08
N LEU A 8 7.90 -32.61 19.98
CA LEU A 8 8.64 -31.35 20.13
C LEU A 8 9.44 -31.00 18.87
N LEU A 9 10.08 -31.99 18.23
CA LEU A 9 10.77 -31.83 16.95
C LEU A 9 9.81 -31.46 15.81
N LEU A 10 8.64 -32.12 15.73
CA LEU A 10 7.63 -31.78 14.71
C LEU A 10 7.08 -30.35 14.90
N ILE A 11 6.85 -29.93 16.15
CA ILE A 11 6.39 -28.57 16.47
C ILE A 11 7.48 -27.54 16.10
N SER A 12 8.76 -27.83 16.34
CA SER A 12 9.85 -26.91 15.97
C SER A 12 10.04 -26.81 14.45
N PHE A 13 9.90 -27.90 13.69
CA PHE A 13 9.92 -27.86 12.22
C PHE A 13 8.72 -27.11 11.62
N LEU A 14 7.51 -27.28 12.18
CA LEU A 14 6.32 -26.52 11.77
C LEU A 14 6.45 -25.03 12.10
N SER A 15 7.02 -24.70 13.25
CA SER A 15 7.30 -23.30 13.63
C SER A 15 8.35 -22.66 12.73
N CYS A 16 9.38 -23.41 12.34
CA CYS A 16 10.46 -22.93 11.48
C CYS A 16 9.96 -22.65 10.05
N LYS A 17 9.12 -23.53 9.48
CA LYS A 17 8.48 -23.28 8.17
C LYS A 17 7.61 -22.03 8.19
N LYS A 18 6.85 -21.81 9.27
CA LYS A 18 6.00 -20.63 9.43
C LYS A 18 6.80 -19.33 9.47
N ASP A 19 7.97 -19.34 10.11
CA ASP A 19 8.86 -18.18 10.19
C ASP A 19 9.50 -17.86 8.83
N GLU A 20 9.93 -18.90 8.10
CA GLU A 20 10.49 -18.76 6.76
C GLU A 20 9.45 -18.24 5.74
N GLU A 21 8.22 -18.77 5.77
CA GLU A 21 7.11 -18.28 4.95
C GLU A 21 6.77 -16.81 5.23
N GLN A 22 6.75 -16.40 6.51
CA GLN A 22 6.52 -15.00 6.88
C GLN A 22 7.63 -14.08 6.38
N LYS A 23 8.89 -14.51 6.46
CA LYS A 23 10.03 -13.76 5.95
C LYS A 23 9.97 -13.60 4.42
N ILE A 24 9.65 -14.67 3.69
CA ILE A 24 9.46 -14.62 2.23
C ILE A 24 8.34 -13.66 1.87
N LEU A 25 7.19 -13.76 2.53
CA LEU A 25 6.06 -12.86 2.31
C LEU A 25 6.44 -11.41 2.59
N TYR A 26 7.12 -11.14 3.70
CA TYR A 26 7.59 -9.80 4.07
C TYR A 26 8.48 -9.19 2.98
N ASN A 27 9.44 -9.95 2.46
CA ASN A 27 10.34 -9.50 1.40
C ASN A 27 9.59 -9.25 0.09
N LYS A 28 8.66 -10.14 -0.28
CA LYS A 28 7.83 -9.96 -1.49
C LYS A 28 6.94 -8.73 -1.41
N LEU A 29 6.40 -8.42 -0.23
CA LEU A 29 5.64 -7.18 -0.02
C LEU A 29 6.53 -5.94 -0.12
N ILE A 30 7.78 -6.02 0.36
CA ILE A 30 8.78 -4.96 0.21
C ILE A 30 9.09 -4.68 -1.26
N GLU A 31 9.42 -5.74 -2.02
CA GLU A 31 9.71 -5.65 -3.45
C GLU A 31 8.54 -5.02 -4.20
N TYR A 32 7.34 -5.54 -3.99
CA TYR A 32 6.16 -5.06 -4.69
C TYR A 32 5.79 -3.62 -4.31
N ARG A 33 5.97 -3.24 -3.04
CA ARG A 33 5.81 -1.85 -2.60
C ARG A 33 6.82 -0.94 -3.30
N ASP A 34 8.07 -1.36 -3.45
CA ASP A 34 9.10 -0.56 -4.12
C ASP A 34 8.81 -0.39 -5.62
N GLU A 35 8.32 -1.43 -6.30
CA GLU A 35 7.83 -1.33 -7.68
C GLU A 35 6.71 -0.30 -7.84
N LEU A 36 5.71 -0.35 -6.95
CA LEU A 36 4.59 0.60 -6.98
C LEU A 36 5.04 2.03 -6.68
N LYS A 37 6.00 2.20 -5.76
CA LYS A 37 6.60 3.50 -5.44
C LYS A 37 7.34 4.06 -6.64
N MET A 38 8.20 3.27 -7.28
CA MET A 38 8.92 3.70 -8.49
C MET A 38 7.96 4.11 -9.60
N ASN A 39 6.86 3.38 -9.80
CA ASN A 39 5.84 3.74 -10.79
C ASN A 39 5.18 5.10 -10.46
N TYR A 40 4.84 5.33 -9.19
CA TYR A 40 4.26 6.59 -8.73
C TYR A 40 5.22 7.78 -8.96
N GLU A 41 6.50 7.62 -8.60
CA GLU A 41 7.53 8.66 -8.76
C GLU A 41 7.85 8.95 -10.24
N ALA A 42 7.85 7.92 -11.09
CA ALA A 42 8.01 8.08 -12.53
C ALA A 42 6.85 8.88 -13.13
N LYS A 43 5.62 8.63 -12.67
CA LYS A 43 4.42 9.38 -13.05
C LYS A 43 4.49 10.84 -12.57
N GLU A 44 4.89 11.10 -11.34
CA GLU A 44 5.09 12.48 -10.85
C GLU A 44 6.12 13.22 -11.71
N SER A 45 7.24 12.58 -12.02
CA SER A 45 8.29 13.16 -12.87
C SER A 45 7.77 13.52 -14.26
N TYR A 46 6.93 12.67 -14.84
CA TYR A 46 6.25 12.98 -16.11
C TYR A 46 5.30 14.17 -15.97
N LEU A 47 4.45 14.21 -14.95
CA LEU A 47 3.49 15.31 -14.75
C LEU A 47 4.20 16.67 -14.62
N LEU A 48 5.27 16.73 -13.83
CA LEU A 48 6.10 17.92 -13.66
C LEU A 48 6.66 18.46 -15.00
N TYR A 49 6.98 17.57 -15.95
CA TYR A 49 7.42 17.98 -17.28
C TYR A 49 6.32 18.71 -18.06
N PHE A 50 5.05 18.30 -17.95
CA PHE A 50 3.92 18.95 -18.63
C PHE A 50 3.55 20.29 -17.97
N GLU A 51 3.63 20.37 -16.65
CA GLU A 51 3.33 21.60 -15.89
C GLU A 51 4.24 22.77 -16.29
N LYS A 52 5.52 22.49 -16.58
CA LYS A 52 6.48 23.51 -17.04
C LYS A 52 6.03 24.21 -18.32
N LYS A 53 5.15 23.59 -19.11
CA LYS A 53 4.69 24.10 -20.41
C LYS A 53 3.32 24.80 -20.33
N ASN A 54 2.60 24.73 -19.21
CA ASN A 54 1.22 25.22 -19.13
C ASN A 54 0.76 25.47 -17.67
N GLU A 55 0.40 26.72 -17.38
CA GLU A 55 -0.03 27.15 -16.03
C GLU A 55 -1.34 26.52 -15.55
N TYR A 56 -2.29 26.24 -16.47
CA TYR A 56 -3.52 25.54 -16.12
C TYR A 56 -3.22 24.10 -15.66
N PHE A 57 -2.34 23.39 -16.36
CA PHE A 57 -1.93 22.04 -15.95
C PHE A 57 -1.17 22.06 -14.62
N LYS A 58 -0.32 23.07 -14.39
CA LYS A 58 0.34 23.29 -13.09
C LYS A 58 -0.66 23.43 -11.96
N LYS A 59 -1.58 24.41 -12.03
CA LYS A 59 -2.56 24.66 -10.96
C LYS A 59 -3.44 23.44 -10.67
N ARG A 60 -3.85 22.72 -11.72
CA ARG A 60 -4.64 21.50 -11.58
C ARG A 60 -3.85 20.40 -10.88
N ASN A 61 -2.62 20.15 -11.31
CA ASN A 61 -1.78 19.12 -10.70
C ASN A 61 -1.40 19.46 -9.26
N ASP A 62 -1.10 20.72 -8.93
CA ASP A 62 -0.83 21.17 -7.55
C ASP A 62 -2.00 20.81 -6.61
N SER A 63 -3.24 21.08 -7.04
CA SER A 63 -4.44 20.74 -6.28
C SER A 63 -4.61 19.23 -6.11
N LEU A 64 -4.39 18.45 -7.16
CA LEU A 64 -4.51 16.99 -7.10
C LEU A 64 -3.37 16.35 -6.29
N ASN A 65 -2.15 16.87 -6.38
CA ASN A 65 -0.99 16.42 -5.62
C ASN A 65 -1.17 16.69 -4.13
N THR A 66 -1.82 17.80 -3.77
CA THR A 66 -2.13 18.10 -2.37
C THR A 66 -3.04 17.02 -1.77
N ILE A 67 -4.04 16.54 -2.51
CA ILE A 67 -4.93 15.45 -2.06
C ILE A 67 -4.11 14.19 -1.74
N VAL A 68 -3.26 13.75 -2.69
CA VAL A 68 -2.45 12.54 -2.52
C VAL A 68 -1.42 12.68 -1.41
N THR A 69 -0.80 13.86 -1.30
CA THR A 69 0.19 14.17 -0.26
C THR A 69 -0.45 14.14 1.13
N ASN A 70 -1.62 14.76 1.28
CA ASN A 70 -2.35 14.76 2.54
C ASN A 70 -2.73 13.33 2.95
N PHE A 71 -3.26 12.54 2.02
CA PHE A 71 -3.59 11.13 2.27
C PHE A 71 -2.36 10.32 2.74
N LYS A 72 -1.21 10.46 2.06
CA LYS A 72 0.03 9.78 2.46
C LYS A 72 0.49 10.24 3.85
N ASN A 73 0.44 11.54 4.12
CA ASN A 73 0.82 12.10 5.42
C ASN A 73 -0.09 11.61 6.55
N GLU A 74 -1.40 11.56 6.33
CA GLU A 74 -2.34 10.97 7.28
C GLU A 74 -2.00 9.51 7.57
N PHE A 75 -1.74 8.71 6.53
CA PHE A 75 -1.33 7.31 6.71
C PHE A 75 -0.05 7.19 7.54
N GLU A 76 1.02 7.91 7.19
CA GLU A 76 2.30 7.86 7.91
C GLU A 76 2.16 8.29 9.38
N ASN A 77 1.26 9.24 9.66
CA ASN A 77 0.97 9.68 11.02
C ASN A 77 0.32 8.62 11.89
N ILE A 78 -0.50 7.74 11.30
CA ILE A 78 -1.29 6.75 12.04
C ILE A 78 -0.74 5.33 12.01
N ARG A 79 0.07 4.96 11.01
CA ARG A 79 0.42 3.55 10.67
C ARG A 79 0.98 2.68 11.81
N TYR A 80 1.56 3.27 12.84
CA TYR A 80 2.08 2.56 14.03
C TYR A 80 1.46 3.02 15.35
N LYS A 81 0.46 3.92 15.32
CA LYS A 81 -0.07 4.59 16.51
C LYS A 81 -1.52 4.23 16.81
N VAL A 82 -2.24 3.70 15.84
CA VAL A 82 -3.67 3.39 15.97
C VAL A 82 -3.95 1.93 15.63
N ASP A 83 -5.17 1.51 15.89
CA ASP A 83 -5.62 0.16 15.59
C ASP A 83 -5.76 -0.09 14.07
N ARG A 84 -5.76 -1.38 13.70
CA ARG A 84 -5.85 -1.82 12.30
C ARG A 84 -7.14 -1.36 11.62
N GLU A 85 -8.25 -1.26 12.34
CA GLU A 85 -9.54 -0.86 11.77
C GLU A 85 -9.52 0.61 11.35
N THR A 86 -8.92 1.49 12.16
CA THR A 86 -8.72 2.90 11.82
C THR A 86 -7.87 3.05 10.55
N ILE A 87 -6.78 2.28 10.42
CA ILE A 87 -5.94 2.29 9.20
C ILE A 87 -6.73 1.81 7.98
N LEU A 88 -7.52 0.74 8.11
CA LEU A 88 -8.34 0.22 7.03
C LEU A 88 -9.45 1.20 6.62
N LYS A 89 -10.07 1.90 7.59
CA LYS A 89 -11.05 2.95 7.32
C LYS A 89 -10.45 4.08 6.49
N LEU A 90 -9.23 4.54 6.81
CA LEU A 90 -8.54 5.55 6.01
C LEU A 90 -8.37 5.09 4.55
N ARG A 91 -7.85 3.87 4.36
CA ARG A 91 -7.67 3.25 3.03
C ARG A 91 -8.99 3.16 2.25
N ASP A 92 -10.03 2.61 2.87
CA ASP A 92 -11.31 2.34 2.22
C ASP A 92 -12.08 3.63 1.95
N HIS A 93 -11.97 4.62 2.85
CA HIS A 93 -12.53 5.94 2.67
C HIS A 93 -11.95 6.61 1.43
N PHE A 94 -10.62 6.71 1.32
CA PHE A 94 -9.95 7.33 0.17
C PHE A 94 -10.31 6.63 -1.15
N ASN A 95 -10.34 5.29 -1.16
CA ASN A 95 -10.75 4.50 -2.32
C ASN A 95 -12.19 4.82 -2.75
N LYS A 96 -13.12 4.96 -1.80
CA LYS A 96 -14.53 5.25 -2.07
C LYS A 96 -14.77 6.70 -2.45
N GLU A 97 -14.21 7.64 -1.70
CA GLU A 97 -14.34 9.08 -1.88
C GLU A 97 -13.92 9.50 -3.29
N HIS A 98 -12.78 8.99 -3.76
CA HIS A 98 -12.27 9.24 -5.10
C HIS A 98 -12.65 8.14 -6.09
N SER A 99 -13.65 7.33 -5.73
CA SER A 99 -14.21 6.28 -6.59
C SER A 99 -13.17 5.34 -7.22
N LEU A 100 -11.97 5.17 -6.68
CA LEU A 100 -10.82 4.58 -7.39
C LEU A 100 -11.01 3.13 -7.83
N TYR A 101 -11.99 2.43 -7.25
CA TYR A 101 -12.37 1.05 -7.57
C TYR A 101 -11.21 0.06 -7.42
N VAL A 102 -10.22 0.38 -6.58
CA VAL A 102 -9.16 -0.58 -6.27
C VAL A 102 -9.79 -1.70 -5.45
N ASN A 103 -9.78 -2.91 -6.00
CA ASN A 103 -10.32 -4.07 -5.31
C ASN A 103 -9.28 -4.60 -4.31
N PHE A 104 -9.42 -4.16 -3.06
CA PHE A 104 -8.79 -4.86 -1.96
C PHE A 104 -9.61 -6.11 -1.71
N LYS A 105 -9.00 -7.28 -1.91
CA LYS A 105 -9.64 -8.51 -1.44
C LYS A 105 -10.04 -8.26 0.02
N ASN A 106 -11.32 -8.43 0.34
CA ASN A 106 -11.86 -8.46 1.71
C ASN A 106 -11.20 -9.61 2.45
N SER A 107 -9.94 -9.43 2.78
CA SER A 107 -9.12 -10.44 3.36
C SER A 107 -9.18 -10.21 4.86
N LYS A 108 -9.18 -11.33 5.58
CA LYS A 108 -9.01 -11.40 7.03
C LYS A 108 -7.60 -10.89 7.46
N TYR A 109 -7.03 -9.91 6.75
CA TYR A 109 -5.77 -9.22 7.06
C TYR A 109 -5.73 -8.80 8.54
N SER A 110 -6.86 -8.33 9.06
CA SER A 110 -6.95 -7.78 10.40
C SER A 110 -6.80 -8.81 11.53
N LYS A 111 -7.15 -10.09 11.33
CA LYS A 111 -7.21 -11.06 12.44
C LYS A 111 -5.99 -11.97 12.56
N ASN A 112 -5.34 -12.34 11.45
CA ASN A 112 -4.35 -13.44 11.46
C ASN A 112 -2.93 -13.04 11.06
N LEU A 113 -2.70 -11.81 10.61
CA LEU A 113 -1.36 -11.34 10.29
C LEU A 113 -0.64 -10.80 11.52
N THR A 114 0.67 -10.93 11.55
CA THR A 114 1.53 -10.16 12.46
C THR A 114 1.48 -8.68 12.06
N ASP A 115 1.72 -7.77 13.02
CA ASP A 115 1.70 -6.32 12.73
C ASP A 115 2.71 -5.94 11.65
N SER A 116 3.88 -6.60 11.63
CA SER A 116 4.90 -6.40 10.60
C SER A 116 4.37 -6.68 9.19
N ILE A 117 3.71 -7.82 8.98
CA ILE A 117 3.15 -8.17 7.67
C ILE A 117 1.95 -7.28 7.34
N PHE A 118 1.09 -7.00 8.31
CA PHE A 118 -0.05 -6.09 8.14
C PHE A 118 0.41 -4.72 7.64
N ASN A 119 1.43 -4.13 8.27
CA ASN A 119 1.95 -2.82 7.87
C ASN A 119 2.49 -2.83 6.44
N ARG A 120 3.18 -3.91 6.03
CA ARG A 120 3.66 -4.04 4.64
C ARG A 120 2.53 -4.20 3.63
N VAL A 121 1.47 -4.93 3.98
CA VAL A 121 0.27 -5.03 3.14
C VAL A 121 -0.38 -3.66 2.97
N ILE A 122 -0.52 -2.89 4.05
CA ILE A 122 -1.12 -1.56 3.96
C ILE A 122 -0.25 -0.62 3.14
N GLU A 123 1.08 -0.62 3.29
CA GLU A 123 1.96 0.18 2.42
C GLU A 123 1.71 -0.11 0.93
N VAL A 124 1.57 -1.38 0.55
CA VAL A 124 1.21 -1.78 -0.82
C VAL A 124 -0.15 -1.21 -1.23
N ASP A 125 -1.17 -1.33 -0.38
CA ASP A 125 -2.51 -0.81 -0.67
C ASP A 125 -2.53 0.71 -0.84
N ILE A 126 -1.79 1.45 -0.01
CA ILE A 126 -1.63 2.91 -0.10
C ILE A 126 -1.02 3.29 -1.45
N TYR A 127 0.09 2.65 -1.86
CA TYR A 127 0.70 2.95 -3.15
C TYR A 127 -0.17 2.56 -4.35
N LYS A 128 -0.99 1.51 -4.24
CA LYS A 128 -1.99 1.19 -5.27
C LYS A 128 -3.02 2.31 -5.43
N LEU A 129 -3.53 2.86 -4.33
CA LEU A 129 -4.48 3.98 -4.38
C LEU A 129 -3.85 5.22 -4.98
N MET A 130 -2.64 5.56 -4.56
CA MET A 130 -1.92 6.72 -5.10
C MET A 130 -1.69 6.58 -6.62
N ASN A 131 -1.23 5.41 -7.08
CA ASN A 131 -1.05 5.13 -8.51
C ASN A 131 -2.37 5.23 -9.30
N GLN A 132 -3.45 4.63 -8.77
CA GLN A 132 -4.76 4.66 -9.40
C GLN A 132 -5.34 6.08 -9.45
N PHE A 133 -5.10 6.87 -8.41
CA PHE A 133 -5.50 8.27 -8.36
C PHE A 133 -4.79 9.09 -9.43
N GLN A 134 -3.47 8.91 -9.58
CA GLN A 134 -2.72 9.52 -10.67
C GLN A 134 -3.32 9.12 -12.03
N GLU A 135 -3.46 7.82 -12.30
CA GLU A 135 -3.95 7.30 -13.58
C GLU A 135 -5.34 7.82 -13.97
N ARG A 136 -6.22 8.01 -12.99
CA ARG A 136 -7.58 8.46 -13.25
C ARG A 136 -7.70 9.97 -13.34
N TYR A 137 -7.07 10.67 -12.42
CA TYR A 137 -7.31 12.09 -12.20
C TYR A 137 -6.19 12.96 -12.71
N MET A 138 -4.93 12.54 -12.64
CA MET A 138 -3.82 13.38 -13.10
C MET A 138 -3.55 13.16 -14.58
N PHE A 139 -3.51 11.90 -15.01
CA PHE A 139 -3.34 11.52 -16.41
C PHE A 139 -4.71 11.37 -17.08
N LYS A 140 -5.24 12.43 -17.69
CA LYS A 140 -6.49 12.32 -18.45
C LYS A 140 -6.27 11.35 -19.63
N ARG A 141 -7.00 10.23 -19.66
CA ARG A 141 -7.19 9.44 -20.89
C ARG A 141 -8.15 10.21 -21.79
N GLY A 142 -7.61 10.97 -22.75
CA GLY A 142 -8.40 11.74 -23.70
C GLY A 142 -7.52 12.73 -24.47
N CYS A 143 -7.16 12.32 -25.69
CA CYS A 143 -6.57 13.01 -26.83
C CYS A 143 -5.81 14.34 -26.58
N ILE A 144 -4.51 14.31 -26.84
CA ILE A 144 -3.91 15.35 -27.70
C ILE A 144 -4.56 15.22 -29.08
#